data_AF-A0A5C5PS26-F1
#
_entry.id   AF-A0A5C5PS26-F1
#
_cell.length_a   1.000
_cell.length_b   1.000
_cell.length_c   1.000
_cell.angle_alpha   90.00
_cell.angle_beta   90.00
_cell.angle_gamma   90.00
#
_symmetry.space_group_name_H-M   'P 1'
#
loop_
_entity.id
_entity.type
_entity.pdbx_description
1 polymer ?
#
loop_
_entity_poly.entity_id
_entity_poly.type
_entity_poly.pdbx_seq_one_letter_code
_entity_poly.pdbx_strand_id
1 'polypeptide(L)'
;MKSARLSGLLRPRTRYGRALSVTVSESCRLKAKYRRRQRRQANARGFTLLEVMIALVIFATLAGAVITASHYSLRQSARLQAQIQCAWVADNQLSELRLHPSSPGRQQLLRRFDGRDWVIDQTIVPATDPRLLQVDISVSPAGSDQPVYRTQGWIPARNE
;
A
#
# COMPACT_ATOMS: atom_id res chain seq x y z
N MET A 1 -48.34 18.37 36.53
CA MET A 1 -48.69 19.53 37.38
C MET A 1 -48.56 20.79 36.52
N LYS A 2 -49.70 21.32 36.04
CA LYS A 2 -50.24 22.67 36.37
C LYS A 2 -49.40 23.81 35.76
N SER A 3 -49.91 24.44 34.69
CA SER A 3 -50.79 25.63 34.73
C SER A 3 -49.96 26.88 35.00
N ALA A 4 -49.89 27.85 34.10
CA ALA A 4 -50.79 29.03 34.00
C ALA A 4 -49.90 30.13 33.38
N ARG A 5 -50.30 31.21 32.69
CA ARG A 5 -51.53 31.99 32.49
C ARG A 5 -51.21 32.87 31.26
N LEU A 6 -52.07 33.03 30.25
CA LEU A 6 -53.27 33.89 30.22
C LEU A 6 -52.98 35.38 30.49
N SER A 7 -53.00 36.16 29.41
CA SER A 7 -53.49 37.55 29.28
C SER A 7 -53.80 37.71 27.78
N GLY A 8 -55.04 37.82 27.31
CA GLY A 8 -55.95 38.95 27.54
C GLY A 8 -55.42 40.14 26.75
N LEU A 9 -56.13 40.83 25.84
CA LEU A 9 -57.55 41.02 25.60
C LEU A 9 -57.60 41.98 24.38
N LEU A 10 -58.49 41.81 23.40
CA LEU A 10 -59.39 42.88 22.94
C LEU A 10 -60.29 42.39 21.80
N ARG A 11 -61.56 42.75 21.93
CA ARG A 11 -62.71 42.42 21.08
C ARG A 11 -62.79 43.37 19.85
N PRO A 12 -63.96 43.59 19.22
CA PRO A 12 -64.45 42.89 18.02
C PRO A 12 -64.73 43.88 16.87
N ARG A 13 -64.94 43.42 15.62
CA ARG A 13 -66.00 43.92 14.70
C ARG A 13 -65.85 43.37 13.28
N THR A 14 -66.92 42.70 12.85
CA THR A 14 -67.62 42.84 11.56
C THR A 14 -66.79 43.09 10.29
N ARG A 15 -66.92 42.17 9.31
CA ARG A 15 -67.66 42.44 8.06
C ARG A 15 -67.75 41.17 7.21
N TYR A 16 -68.98 40.75 6.96
CA TYR A 16 -69.32 39.98 5.77
C TYR A 16 -69.06 40.86 4.53
N GLY A 17 -68.41 40.29 3.52
CA GLY A 17 -68.12 40.95 2.25
C GLY A 17 -68.03 39.93 1.12
N ARG A 18 -69.15 39.71 0.45
CA ARG A 18 -69.30 39.12 -0.89
C ARG A 18 -68.36 39.80 -1.90
N ALA A 19 -67.70 39.01 -2.74
CA ALA A 19 -67.52 39.21 -4.20
C ALA A 19 -66.52 38.13 -4.70
N LEU A 20 -66.95 37.07 -5.39
CA LEU A 20 -67.12 37.03 -6.86
C LEU A 20 -65.91 37.62 -7.62
N SER A 21 -65.00 36.74 -8.05
CA SER A 21 -64.50 36.74 -9.42
C SER A 21 -63.71 35.47 -9.70
N VAL A 22 -64.28 34.68 -10.61
CA VAL A 22 -63.58 33.66 -11.37
C VAL A 22 -62.49 34.35 -12.20
N THR A 23 -61.23 33.96 -12.01
CA THR A 23 -60.20 34.21 -13.03
C THR A 23 -59.08 33.17 -12.94
N VAL A 24 -59.07 32.27 -13.94
CA VAL A 24 -57.88 31.80 -14.67
C VAL A 24 -56.81 31.11 -13.79
N SER A 25 -56.85 29.79 -13.59
CA SER A 25 -56.50 28.77 -14.60
C SER A 25 -55.44 29.23 -15.61
N GLU A 26 -54.14 29.24 -15.28
CA GLU A 26 -53.12 29.04 -16.34
C GLU A 26 -51.66 28.70 -15.92
N SER A 27 -51.16 29.02 -14.72
CA SER A 27 -49.68 29.19 -14.62
C SER A 27 -48.82 28.17 -13.84
N CYS A 28 -49.28 26.96 -13.50
CA CYS A 28 -48.32 25.93 -13.01
C CYS A 28 -48.69 24.49 -13.33
N ARG A 29 -49.18 24.25 -14.56
CA ARG A 29 -49.40 22.90 -15.10
C ARG A 29 -48.38 22.53 -16.19
N LEU A 30 -47.21 23.19 -16.20
CA LEU A 30 -46.19 23.01 -17.23
C LEU A 30 -44.86 22.40 -16.75
N LYS A 31 -44.50 22.50 -15.46
CA LYS A 31 -43.20 22.00 -14.98
C LYS A 31 -43.16 20.50 -14.63
N ALA A 32 -44.31 19.86 -14.47
CA ALA A 32 -44.37 18.42 -14.14
C ALA A 32 -44.25 17.49 -15.37
N LYS A 33 -44.38 18.01 -16.60
CA LYS A 33 -44.34 17.18 -17.82
C LYS A 33 -42.93 16.92 -18.37
N TYR A 34 -41.91 17.68 -17.97
CA TYR A 34 -40.53 17.47 -18.41
C TYR A 34 -39.75 16.42 -17.58
N ARG A 35 -40.37 15.82 -16.55
CA ARG A 35 -39.70 14.87 -15.63
C ARG A 35 -40.10 13.39 -15.81
N ARG A 36 -40.76 13.01 -16.91
CA ARG A 36 -41.25 11.62 -17.11
C ARG A 36 -41.17 11.09 -18.56
N ARG A 37 -40.30 11.65 -19.40
CA ARG A 37 -40.04 11.14 -20.76
C ARG A 37 -38.60 10.72 -21.05
N GLN A 38 -37.74 10.65 -20.04
CA GLN A 38 -36.49 9.86 -20.11
C GLN A 38 -36.76 8.36 -19.86
N ARG A 39 -37.97 7.88 -20.19
CA ARG A 39 -38.23 6.45 -20.31
C ARG A 39 -37.63 5.99 -21.63
N ARG A 40 -36.50 5.31 -21.51
CA ARG A 40 -36.06 4.28 -22.45
C ARG A 40 -36.06 4.75 -23.91
N GLN A 41 -35.02 5.49 -24.28
CA GLN A 41 -34.36 5.12 -25.53
C GLN A 41 -33.66 3.77 -25.26
N ALA A 42 -34.46 2.70 -25.19
CA ALA A 42 -33.99 1.37 -25.47
C ALA A 42 -33.78 1.32 -26.99
N ASN A 43 -32.80 2.08 -27.46
CA ASN A 43 -32.18 1.79 -28.73
C ASN A 43 -31.46 0.48 -28.48
N ALA A 44 -32.15 -0.62 -28.78
CA ALA A 44 -31.55 -1.93 -28.96
C ALA A 44 -30.64 -1.83 -30.19
N ARG A 45 -29.51 -1.14 -30.04
CA ARG A 45 -28.40 -1.19 -30.97
C ARG A 45 -27.80 -2.57 -30.79
N GLY A 46 -27.93 -3.40 -31.83
CA GLY A 46 -27.31 -4.71 -31.87
C GLY A 46 -25.81 -4.59 -31.60
N PHE A 47 -25.28 -5.55 -30.84
CA PHE A 47 -23.85 -5.74 -30.58
C PHE A 47 -23.06 -5.62 -31.88
N THR A 48 -22.37 -4.52 -32.07
CA THR A 48 -21.44 -4.40 -33.19
C THR A 48 -20.17 -5.16 -32.82
N LEU A 49 -19.54 -5.81 -33.80
CA LEU A 49 -18.22 -6.43 -33.64
C LEU A 49 -17.19 -5.44 -33.08
N LEU A 50 -17.29 -4.18 -33.52
CA LEU A 50 -16.42 -3.08 -33.11
C LEU A 50 -16.54 -2.75 -31.60
N GLU A 51 -17.73 -2.84 -31.01
CA GLU A 51 -17.92 -2.57 -29.57
C GLU A 51 -17.25 -3.64 -28.70
N VAL A 52 -17.37 -4.91 -29.10
CA VAL A 52 -16.67 -6.02 -28.41
C VAL A 52 -15.16 -5.88 -28.61
N MET A 53 -14.68 -5.51 -29.80
CA MET A 53 -13.26 -5.26 -30.03
C MET A 53 -12.72 -4.14 -29.15
N ILE A 54 -13.42 -3.00 -29.06
CA ILE A 54 -13.01 -1.89 -28.20
C ILE A 54 -13.03 -2.31 -26.73
N ALA A 55 -14.09 -3.01 -26.30
CA ALA A 55 -14.18 -3.51 -24.94
C ALA A 55 -13.01 -4.45 -24.59
N LEU A 56 -12.67 -5.37 -25.50
CA LEU A 56 -11.52 -6.27 -25.33
C LEU A 56 -10.19 -5.51 -25.33
N VAL A 57 -10.02 -4.49 -26.16
CA VAL A 57 -8.80 -3.67 -26.20
C VAL A 57 -8.62 -2.92 -24.87
N ILE A 58 -9.67 -2.27 -24.37
CA ILE A 58 -9.63 -1.57 -23.08
C ILE A 58 -9.37 -2.58 -21.96
N PHE A 59 -10.09 -3.70 -21.95
CA PHE A 59 -9.92 -4.74 -20.95
C PHE A 59 -8.50 -5.31 -20.95
N ALA A 60 -7.95 -5.65 -22.12
CA ALA A 60 -6.59 -6.14 -22.26
C ALA A 60 -5.56 -5.12 -21.76
N THR A 61 -5.79 -3.83 -22.02
CA THR A 61 -4.92 -2.76 -21.54
C THR A 61 -4.94 -2.66 -20.02
N LEU A 62 -6.13 -2.71 -19.40
CA LEU A 62 -6.28 -2.72 -17.94
C LEU A 62 -5.66 -3.97 -17.31
N ALA A 63 -5.88 -5.14 -17.90
CA ALA A 63 -5.28 -6.39 -17.45
C ALA A 63 -3.75 -6.33 -17.50
N GLY A 64 -3.16 -5.79 -18.57
CA GLY A 64 -1.71 -5.59 -18.69
C GLY A 64 -1.15 -4.65 -17.61
N ALA A 65 -1.86 -3.58 -17.28
CA ALA A 65 -1.49 -2.69 -16.19
C ALA A 65 -1.49 -3.40 -14.84
N VAL A 66 -2.52 -4.19 -14.55
CA VAL A 66 -2.63 -4.99 -13.31
C VAL A 66 -1.51 -6.03 -13.23
N ILE A 67 -1.27 -6.79 -14.29
CA ILE A 67 -0.20 -7.81 -14.33
C ILE A 67 1.16 -7.16 -14.06
N THR A 68 1.43 -6.00 -14.65
CA THR A 68 2.67 -5.25 -14.43
C THR A 68 2.81 -4.81 -12.97
N ALA A 69 1.73 -4.32 -12.36
CA ALA A 69 1.70 -3.98 -10.94
C ALA A 69 1.92 -5.20 -10.03
N SER A 70 1.30 -6.34 -10.34
CA SER A 70 1.51 -7.60 -9.62
C SER A 70 2.96 -8.08 -9.73
N HIS A 71 3.56 -8.03 -10.92
CA HIS A 71 4.98 -8.35 -11.10
C HIS A 71 5.89 -7.43 -10.29
N TYR A 72 5.55 -6.14 -10.18
CA TYR A 72 6.30 -5.23 -9.34
C TYR A 72 6.26 -5.67 -7.87
N SER A 73 5.09 -6.00 -7.34
CA SER A 73 4.94 -6.51 -5.97
C SER A 73 5.76 -7.78 -5.73
N LEU A 74 5.69 -8.77 -6.63
CA LEU A 74 6.46 -10.01 -6.52
C LEU A 74 7.97 -9.76 -6.52
N ARG A 75 8.47 -8.84 -7.36
CA ARG A 75 9.89 -8.47 -7.38
C ARG A 75 10.33 -7.82 -6.08
N GLN A 76 9.48 -7.01 -5.44
CA GLN A 76 9.79 -6.42 -4.13
C GLN A 76 9.85 -7.50 -3.05
N SER A 77 8.89 -8.42 -3.01
CA SER A 77 8.91 -9.55 -2.06
C SER A 77 10.17 -10.39 -2.20
N ALA A 78 10.58 -10.72 -3.43
CA ALA A 78 11.81 -11.50 -3.67
C ALA A 78 13.08 -10.77 -3.20
N ARG A 79 13.15 -9.43 -3.37
CA ARG A 79 14.27 -8.62 -2.87
C ARG A 79 14.34 -8.61 -1.34
N LEU A 80 13.21 -8.42 -0.67
CA LEU A 80 13.13 -8.45 0.79
C LEU A 80 13.51 -9.83 1.33
N GLN A 81 13.02 -10.89 0.70
CA GLN A 81 13.39 -12.27 1.05
C GLN A 81 14.91 -12.47 0.95
N ALA A 82 15.55 -12.01 -0.14
CA ALA A 82 17.00 -12.09 -0.30
C ALA A 82 17.75 -11.32 0.81
N GLN A 83 17.27 -10.15 1.22
CA GLN A 83 17.87 -9.38 2.32
C GLN A 83 17.78 -10.13 3.65
N ILE A 84 16.63 -10.73 3.96
CA ILE A 84 16.44 -11.53 5.17
C ILE A 84 17.36 -12.75 5.18
N GLN A 85 17.48 -13.44 4.04
CA GLN A 85 18.39 -14.57 3.91
C GLN A 85 19.86 -14.16 4.13
N CYS A 86 20.28 -13.01 3.56
CA CYS A 86 21.62 -12.48 3.81
C CYS A 86 21.84 -12.18 5.30
N ALA A 87 20.83 -11.63 5.98
CA ALA A 87 20.90 -11.35 7.41
C ALA A 87 21.08 -12.64 8.23
N TRP A 88 20.32 -13.70 7.93
CA TRP A 88 20.50 -15.00 8.59
C TRP A 88 21.89 -15.60 8.34
N VAL A 89 22.41 -15.50 7.11
CA VAL A 89 23.79 -15.95 6.81
C VAL A 89 24.82 -15.15 7.60
N ALA A 90 24.66 -13.83 7.70
CA ALA A 90 25.55 -12.96 8.45
C ALA A 90 25.51 -13.25 9.96
N ASP A 91 24.32 -13.44 10.52
CA ASP A 91 24.11 -13.76 11.93
C ASP A 91 24.67 -15.14 12.28
N ASN A 92 24.51 -16.12 11.41
CA ASN A 92 25.14 -17.43 11.55
C ASN A 92 26.66 -17.30 11.57
N GLN A 93 27.24 -16.54 10.63
CA GLN A 93 28.68 -16.32 10.60
C GLN A 93 29.18 -15.59 11.85
N LEU A 94 28.49 -14.54 12.30
CA LEU A 94 28.86 -13.82 13.51
C LEU A 94 28.79 -14.72 14.76
N SER A 95 27.80 -15.61 14.80
CA SER A 95 27.66 -16.59 15.87
C SER A 95 28.78 -17.62 15.84
N GLU A 96 29.19 -18.10 14.66
CA GLU A 96 30.34 -18.97 14.49
C GLU A 96 31.63 -18.30 15.02
N LEU A 97 31.86 -17.03 14.68
CA LEU A 97 33.02 -16.26 15.13
C LEU A 97 33.04 -16.02 16.65
N ARG A 98 31.87 -15.94 17.29
CA ARG A 98 31.79 -15.85 18.76
C ARG A 98 32.19 -17.14 19.46
N LEU A 99 31.87 -18.29 18.86
CA LEU A 99 32.23 -19.60 19.39
C LEU A 99 33.69 -19.95 19.11
N HIS A 100 34.14 -19.66 17.89
CA HIS A 100 35.49 -19.94 17.41
C HIS A 100 36.08 -18.63 16.84
N PRO A 101 36.65 -17.77 17.71
CA PRO A 101 37.30 -16.54 17.27
C PRO A 101 38.44 -16.88 16.30
N SER A 102 38.45 -16.23 15.14
CA SER A 102 39.54 -16.31 14.17
C SER A 102 40.51 -15.15 14.35
N SER A 103 41.71 -15.31 13.80
CA SER A 103 42.75 -14.27 13.82
C SER A 103 42.29 -13.01 13.07
N PRO A 104 42.73 -11.82 13.50
CA PRO A 104 42.51 -10.58 12.76
C PRO A 104 42.94 -10.69 11.29
N GLY A 105 42.19 -10.05 10.40
CA GLY A 105 42.43 -10.10 8.96
C GLY A 105 41.14 -10.04 8.15
N ARG A 106 41.32 -9.96 6.82
CA ARG A 106 40.21 -10.03 5.87
C ARG A 106 40.15 -11.43 5.28
N GLN A 107 38.96 -12.01 5.26
CA GLN A 107 38.69 -13.33 4.70
C GLN A 107 37.40 -13.29 3.90
N GLN A 108 37.39 -14.03 2.79
CA GLN A 108 36.20 -14.23 1.98
C GLN A 108 35.83 -15.71 1.99
N LEU A 109 34.57 -16.01 2.26
CA LEU A 109 34.05 -17.38 2.35
C LEU A 109 32.85 -17.56 1.42
N LEU A 110 32.70 -18.75 0.86
CA LEU A 110 31.50 -19.16 0.15
C LEU A 110 30.65 -20.05 1.06
N ARG A 111 29.38 -19.70 1.24
CA ARG A 111 28.40 -20.47 2.03
C ARG A 111 27.15 -20.73 1.21
N ARG A 112 26.69 -21.99 1.22
CA ARG A 112 25.44 -22.38 0.57
C ARG A 112 24.29 -22.33 1.58
N PHE A 113 23.25 -21.58 1.26
CA PHE A 113 22.06 -21.44 2.10
C PHE A 113 20.81 -21.28 1.23
N ASP A 114 19.74 -22.00 1.57
CA ASP A 114 18.46 -22.02 0.83
C ASP A 114 18.64 -22.32 -0.68
N GLY A 115 19.53 -23.26 -1.02
CA GLY A 115 19.80 -23.66 -2.40
C GLY A 115 20.60 -22.64 -3.24
N ARG A 116 21.04 -21.52 -2.63
CA ARG A 116 21.84 -20.47 -3.27
C ARG A 116 23.21 -20.34 -2.60
N ASP A 117 24.22 -19.96 -3.38
CA ASP A 117 25.55 -19.66 -2.85
C ASP A 117 25.69 -18.16 -2.52
N TRP A 118 26.23 -17.88 -1.35
CA TRP A 118 26.44 -16.56 -0.79
C TRP A 118 27.92 -16.37 -0.53
N VAL A 119 28.42 -15.20 -0.89
CA VAL A 119 29.78 -14.74 -0.63
C VAL A 119 29.75 -13.90 0.64
N ILE A 120 30.57 -14.28 1.60
CA ILE A 120 30.73 -13.62 2.88
C ILE A 120 32.12 -12.99 2.90
N ASP A 121 32.16 -11.67 2.90
CA ASP A 121 33.38 -10.90 3.14
C ASP A 121 33.39 -10.49 4.62
N GLN A 122 34.33 -11.04 5.39
CA GLN A 122 34.53 -10.69 6.79
C GLN A 122 35.86 -9.96 6.98
N THR A 123 35.85 -8.90 7.78
CA THR A 123 37.05 -8.15 8.16
C THR A 123 37.09 -8.05 9.67
N ILE A 124 38.14 -8.61 10.26
CA ILE A 124 38.36 -8.62 11.70
C ILE A 124 39.52 -7.68 12.01
N VAL A 125 39.26 -6.65 12.81
CA VAL A 125 40.26 -5.67 13.23
C VAL A 125 40.33 -5.60 14.76
N PRO A 126 41.52 -5.37 15.35
CA PRO A 126 41.63 -5.07 16.77
C PRO A 126 40.81 -3.83 17.12
N ALA A 127 40.01 -3.91 18.19
CA ALA A 127 39.28 -2.75 18.69
C ALA A 127 40.17 -1.87 19.57
N THR A 128 39.63 -0.76 20.08
CA THR A 128 40.33 0.11 21.03
C THR A 128 40.64 -0.60 22.36
N ASP A 129 39.76 -1.48 22.83
CA ASP A 129 40.06 -2.40 23.93
C ASP A 129 40.84 -3.60 23.37
N PRO A 130 42.07 -3.89 23.84
CA PRO A 130 42.87 -5.02 23.37
C PRO A 130 42.20 -6.39 23.57
N ARG A 131 41.18 -6.47 24.44
CA ARG A 131 40.41 -7.69 24.71
C ARG A 131 39.25 -7.89 23.74
N LEU A 132 39.05 -6.98 22.78
CA LEU A 132 37.95 -7.01 21.82
C LEU A 132 38.48 -6.93 20.39
N LEU A 133 37.84 -7.68 19.51
CA LEU A 133 37.99 -7.58 18.06
C LEU A 133 36.67 -7.06 17.48
N GLN A 134 36.75 -6.08 16.60
CA GLN A 134 35.62 -5.66 15.77
C GLN A 134 35.58 -6.54 14.52
N VAL A 135 34.39 -7.02 14.19
CA VAL A 135 34.12 -7.86 13.02
C VAL A 135 33.10 -7.12 12.16
N ASP A 136 33.49 -6.82 10.93
CA ASP A 136 32.59 -6.33 9.89
C ASP A 136 32.31 -7.46 8.90
N ILE A 137 31.03 -7.82 8.73
CA ILE A 137 30.59 -8.88 7.83
C ILE A 137 29.70 -8.27 6.77
N SER A 138 30.02 -8.51 5.51
CA SER A 138 29.17 -8.21 4.37
C SER A 138 28.82 -9.46 3.60
N VAL A 139 27.57 -9.59 3.19
CA VAL A 139 27.06 -10.75 2.46
C VAL A 139 26.51 -10.28 1.11
N SER A 140 26.96 -10.95 0.04
CA SER A 140 26.47 -10.76 -1.33
C SER A 140 26.09 -12.09 -1.97
N PRO A 141 25.14 -12.11 -2.92
CA PRO A 141 24.92 -13.26 -3.77
C PRO A 141 26.18 -13.60 -4.57
N ALA A 142 26.46 -14.88 -4.79
CA ALA A 142 27.55 -15.28 -5.68
C ALA A 142 27.39 -14.65 -7.08
N GLY A 143 28.48 -14.05 -7.58
CA GLY A 143 28.49 -13.32 -8.85
C GLY A 143 28.05 -11.86 -8.77
N SER A 144 27.72 -11.34 -7.59
CA SER A 144 27.49 -9.91 -7.35
C SER A 144 28.58 -9.33 -6.46
N ASP A 145 29.14 -8.20 -6.89
CA ASP A 145 30.13 -7.43 -6.12
C ASP A 145 29.48 -6.46 -5.12
N GLN A 146 28.15 -6.30 -5.19
CA GLN A 146 27.43 -5.41 -4.28
C GLN A 146 26.91 -6.18 -3.06
N PRO A 147 27.30 -5.77 -1.84
CA PRO A 147 26.78 -6.37 -0.62
C PRO A 147 25.30 -6.02 -0.45
N VAL A 148 24.47 -7.05 -0.27
CA VAL A 148 23.03 -6.90 -0.03
C VAL A 148 22.76 -6.59 1.44
N TYR A 149 23.62 -7.07 2.33
CA TYR A 149 23.53 -6.86 3.77
C TYR A 149 24.91 -6.70 4.39
N ARG A 150 25.03 -5.83 5.39
CA ARG A 150 26.24 -5.63 6.19
C ARG A 150 25.86 -5.56 7.67
N THR A 151 26.62 -6.25 8.50
CA THR A 151 26.51 -6.19 9.96
C THR A 151 27.89 -6.01 10.57
N GLN A 152 27.93 -5.38 11.75
CA GLN A 152 29.13 -5.18 12.53
C GLN A 152 28.90 -5.74 13.94
N GLY A 153 29.92 -6.35 14.51
CA GLY A 153 29.85 -6.91 15.86
C GLY A 153 31.19 -6.90 16.54
N TRP A 154 31.18 -7.15 17.84
CA TRP A 154 32.39 -7.32 18.64
C TRP A 154 32.47 -8.75 19.15
N ILE A 155 33.66 -9.32 19.08
CA ILE A 155 33.99 -10.63 19.64
C ILE A 155 35.16 -10.47 20.63
N PRO A 156 35.23 -11.27 21.71
CA PRO A 156 36.37 -11.22 22.61
C PRO A 156 37.65 -11.68 21.89
N ALA A 157 38.74 -10.93 22.05
CA ALA A 157 40.07 -11.40 21.71
C ALA A 157 40.41 -12.51 22.71
N ARG A 158 40.58 -13.74 22.21
CA ARG A 158 40.91 -14.89 23.07
C ARG A 158 42.35 -14.70 23.56
N ASN A 159 42.50 -14.25 24.80
CA ASN A 159 43.78 -14.23 25.50
C ASN A 159 44.04 -15.66 26.02
N GLU A 160 45.11 -16.30 25.54
CA GLU A 160 45.72 -17.43 26.24
C GLU A 160 46.29 -17.00 27.60
#